data_AF-A0A7J2HY76-F1
#
_entry.id   AF-A0A7J2HY76-F1
#
_cell.length_a   1.000
_cell.length_b   1.000
_cell.length_c   1.000
_cell.angle_alpha   90.00
_cell.angle_beta   90.00
_cell.angle_gamma   90.00
#
_symmetry.space_group_name_H-M   'P 1'
#
loop_
_entity.id
_entity.type
_entity.pdbx_description
1 polymer ?
#
loop_
_entity_poly.entity_id
_entity_poly.type
_entity_poly.pdbx_seq_one_letter_code
_entity_poly.pdbx_strand_id
1 'polypeptide(L)'
;MRKARERGGIHIGGPGAPDYVRGEDEGEVKAWSKPMDKTAVMREARKGRTEIVSKSGFTEEAIKYAERYRPYLRLIHGKKIVKPRRRK
;
A
#
# COMPACT_ATOMS: atom_id res chain seq x y z
N MET A 1 11.00 -1.74 -12.83
CA MET A 1 10.72 -0.76 -13.91
C MET A 1 9.31 -0.81 -14.50
N ARG A 2 8.74 -1.96 -14.91
CA ARG A 2 7.48 -1.99 -15.68
C ARG A 2 6.18 -1.61 -14.92
N LYS A 3 6.10 -1.84 -13.60
CA LYS A 3 4.86 -1.71 -12.80
C LYS A 3 4.49 -0.29 -12.33
N ALA A 4 5.45 0.62 -12.20
CA ALA A 4 5.20 2.00 -11.75
C ALA A 4 4.51 2.84 -12.85
N ARG A 5 4.98 2.67 -14.10
CA ARG A 5 4.44 3.36 -15.29
C ARG A 5 2.99 2.97 -15.60
N GLU A 6 2.59 1.70 -15.38
CA GLU A 6 1.20 1.23 -15.57
C GLU A 6 0.19 1.88 -14.61
N ARG A 7 0.64 2.57 -13.55
CA ARG A 7 -0.24 3.14 -12.50
C ARG A 7 -0.25 4.66 -12.45
N GLY A 8 0.45 5.33 -13.38
CA GLY A 8 0.58 6.79 -13.37
C GLY A 8 1.36 7.33 -12.18
N GLY A 9 2.24 6.52 -11.59
CA GLY A 9 3.08 6.91 -10.46
C GLY A 9 4.54 7.17 -10.88
N ILE A 10 5.14 8.21 -10.30
CA ILE A 10 6.58 8.50 -10.41
C ILE A 10 7.31 7.55 -9.46
N HIS A 11 8.19 6.69 -9.97
CA HIS A 11 8.99 5.77 -9.15
C HIS A 11 10.08 6.53 -8.40
N ILE A 12 9.98 6.60 -7.07
CA ILE A 12 11.00 7.23 -6.22
C ILE A 12 11.81 6.11 -5.55
N GLY A 13 12.66 5.45 -6.33
CA GLY A 13 13.55 4.42 -5.79
C GLY A 13 14.60 5.03 -4.85
N GLY A 14 14.73 4.49 -3.63
CA GLY A 14 15.76 4.86 -2.65
C GLY A 14 15.49 4.22 -1.27
N PRO A 15 16.51 4.07 -0.38
CA PRO A 15 16.29 3.55 0.96
C PRO A 15 15.35 4.48 1.76
N GLY A 16 14.14 4.00 2.07
CA GLY A 16 13.13 4.78 2.81
C GLY A 16 12.11 5.54 1.93
N ALA A 17 12.33 5.62 0.62
CA ALA A 17 11.42 6.29 -0.32
C ALA A 17 10.30 5.35 -0.81
N PRO A 18 9.10 5.86 -1.15
CA PRO A 18 7.98 5.05 -1.63
C PRO A 18 8.24 4.51 -3.05
N ASP A 19 7.88 3.24 -3.29
CA ASP A 19 8.05 2.59 -4.60
C ASP A 19 7.39 3.35 -5.78
N TYR A 20 6.36 4.17 -5.54
CA TYR A 20 5.85 5.16 -6.47
C TYR A 20 5.06 6.28 -5.77
N VAL A 21 4.94 7.43 -6.44
CA VAL A 21 4.06 8.54 -6.05
C VAL A 21 3.04 8.78 -7.15
N ARG A 22 1.73 8.70 -6.84
CA ARG A 22 0.64 9.04 -7.77
C ARG A 22 -0.07 10.30 -7.28
N GLY A 23 0.31 11.47 -7.78
CA GLY A 23 -0.20 12.75 -7.26
C GLY A 23 0.41 13.03 -5.88
N GLU A 24 -0.43 13.22 -4.85
CA GLU A 24 0.01 13.31 -3.44
C GLU A 24 0.15 11.95 -2.75
N ASP A 25 -0.25 10.85 -3.40
CA ASP A 25 -0.28 9.53 -2.77
C ASP A 25 1.06 8.80 -2.90
N GLU A 26 1.72 8.56 -1.75
CA GLU A 26 2.91 7.73 -1.64
C GLU A 26 2.54 6.24 -1.51
N GLY A 27 2.87 5.46 -2.53
CA GLY A 27 2.57 4.04 -2.65
C GLY A 27 3.79 3.13 -2.53
N GLU A 28 3.69 2.09 -1.70
CA GLU A 28 4.72 1.04 -1.56
C GLU A 28 4.25 -0.26 -2.24
N VAL A 29 5.13 -0.92 -3.00
CA VAL A 29 4.91 -2.21 -3.67
C VAL A 29 5.74 -3.30 -3.02
N LYS A 30 5.13 -4.08 -2.13
CA LYS A 30 5.77 -5.29 -1.60
C LYS A 30 5.51 -6.49 -2.49
N ALA A 31 6.59 -7.02 -3.08
CA ALA A 31 6.58 -8.25 -3.88
C ALA A 31 6.87 -9.50 -3.03
N TRP A 32 6.30 -9.58 -1.82
CA TRP A 32 6.46 -10.75 -0.95
C TRP A 32 5.70 -11.96 -1.52
N SER A 33 6.19 -13.17 -1.21
CA SER A 33 5.51 -14.42 -1.54
C SER A 33 4.34 -14.72 -0.61
N LYS A 34 4.34 -14.17 0.60
CA LYS A 34 3.28 -14.32 1.62
C LYS A 34 2.44 -13.04 1.76
N PRO A 35 1.15 -13.15 2.15
CA PRO A 35 0.32 -11.99 2.47
C PRO A 35 0.96 -11.11 3.54
N MET A 36 0.77 -9.80 3.44
CA MET A 36 1.22 -8.87 4.48
C MET A 36 0.35 -8.99 5.73
N ASP A 37 0.99 -9.15 6.87
CA ASP A 37 0.34 -9.19 8.18
C ASP A 37 0.02 -7.77 8.71
N LYS A 38 -0.69 -7.75 9.84
CA LYS A 38 -1.07 -6.52 10.54
C LYS A 38 0.13 -5.67 10.95
N THR A 39 1.23 -6.29 11.39
CA THR A 39 2.42 -5.59 11.87
C THR A 39 3.14 -4.89 10.73
N ALA A 40 3.24 -5.54 9.58
CA ALA A 40 3.79 -4.98 8.35
C ALA A 40 2.95 -3.79 7.86
N VAL A 41 1.61 -3.94 7.81
CA VAL A 41 0.70 -2.84 7.43
C VAL A 41 0.80 -1.68 8.42
N MET A 42 0.89 -1.96 9.72
CA MET A 42 1.06 -0.92 10.75
C MET A 42 2.38 -0.16 10.59
N ARG A 43 3.47 -0.85 10.26
CA ARG A 43 4.78 -0.23 10.05
C ARG A 43 4.77 0.71 8.85
N GLU A 44 4.18 0.29 7.74
CA GLU A 44 4.07 1.15 6.55
C GLU A 44 3.13 2.34 6.79
N ALA A 45 2.00 2.13 7.47
CA ALA A 45 1.10 3.22 7.85
C ALA A 45 1.79 4.26 8.77
N ARG A 46 2.67 3.82 9.68
CA ARG A 46 3.45 4.71 10.56
C ARG A 46 4.46 5.56 9.80
N LYS A 47 4.90 5.13 8.61
CA LYS A 47 5.75 5.93 7.73
C LYS A 47 4.99 6.99 6.94
N GLY A 48 3.68 7.13 7.16
CA GLY A 48 2.84 8.11 6.46
C GLY A 48 2.30 7.63 5.11
N ARG A 49 2.53 6.37 4.72
CA ARG A 49 2.03 5.84 3.44
C ARG A 49 0.51 5.89 3.39
N THR A 50 -0.03 6.34 2.26
CA THR A 50 -1.47 6.42 2.01
C THR A 50 -1.96 5.25 1.14
N GLU A 51 -1.07 4.55 0.45
CA GLU A 51 -1.37 3.38 -0.37
C GLU A 51 -0.34 2.25 -0.16
N ILE A 52 -0.84 1.02 0.03
CA ILE A 52 0.01 -0.18 0.12
C ILE A 52 -0.45 -1.19 -0.91
N VAL A 53 0.49 -1.64 -1.74
CA VAL A 53 0.27 -2.67 -2.75
C VAL A 53 1.02 -3.93 -2.34
N SER A 54 0.30 -5.04 -2.21
CA SER A 54 0.89 -6.35 -1.96
C SER A 54 0.61 -7.31 -3.11
N LYS A 55 1.65 -7.95 -3.65
CA LYS A 55 1.49 -8.99 -4.69
C LYS A 55 0.72 -10.20 -4.15
N SER A 56 1.03 -10.65 -2.93
CA SER A 56 0.37 -11.81 -2.29
C SER A 56 -0.83 -11.44 -1.42
N GLY A 57 -1.19 -10.15 -1.35
CA GLY A 57 -2.37 -9.68 -0.64
C GLY A 57 -2.10 -9.39 0.84
N PHE A 58 -3.15 -9.40 1.64
CA PHE A 58 -3.14 -9.02 3.05
C PHE A 58 -3.86 -10.07 3.88
N THR A 59 -3.44 -10.25 5.13
CA THR A 59 -4.21 -11.07 6.07
C THR A 59 -5.51 -10.35 6.45
N GLU A 60 -6.52 -11.11 6.88
CA GLU A 60 -7.80 -10.55 7.32
C GLU A 60 -7.62 -9.58 8.50
N GLU A 61 -6.73 -9.91 9.43
CA GLU A 61 -6.39 -9.03 10.56
C GLU A 61 -5.79 -7.70 10.11
N ALA A 62 -4.99 -7.70 9.03
CA ALA A 62 -4.40 -6.50 8.46
C ALA A 62 -5.47 -5.60 7.82
N ILE A 63 -6.44 -6.20 7.13
CA ILE A 63 -7.58 -5.49 6.53
C ILE A 63 -8.44 -4.87 7.64
N LYS A 64 -8.85 -5.66 8.64
CA LYS A 64 -9.64 -5.19 9.79
C LYS A 64 -8.92 -4.06 10.55
N TYR A 65 -7.60 -4.17 10.73
CA TYR A 65 -6.79 -3.09 11.30
C TYR A 65 -6.88 -1.80 10.47
N ALA A 66 -6.72 -1.91 9.14
CA ALA A 66 -6.76 -0.76 8.25
C ALA A 66 -8.15 -0.12 8.18
N GLU A 67 -9.22 -0.91 8.16
CA GLU A 67 -10.60 -0.42 8.21
C GLU A 67 -10.89 0.33 9.51
N ARG A 68 -10.49 -0.24 10.65
CA ARG A 68 -10.80 0.32 11.97
C ARG A 68 -9.98 1.56 12.32
N TYR A 69 -8.70 1.56 12.01
CA TYR A 69 -7.76 2.58 12.53
C TYR A 69 -7.13 3.45 11.44
N ARG A 70 -7.23 3.06 10.17
CA ARG A 70 -6.61 3.76 9.04
C ARG A 70 -7.62 4.01 7.92
N PRO A 71 -8.69 4.79 8.17
CA PRO A 71 -9.76 5.02 7.19
C PRO A 71 -9.25 5.64 5.88
N TYR A 72 -8.13 6.36 5.92
CA TYR A 72 -7.51 6.99 4.75
C TYR A 72 -6.43 6.13 4.06
N LEU A 73 -6.09 4.96 4.59
CA LEU A 73 -5.13 4.04 3.98
C LEU A 73 -5.81 3.19 2.90
N ARG A 74 -5.22 3.06 1.73
CA ARG A 74 -5.71 2.19 0.65
C ARG A 74 -4.89 0.92 0.57
N LEU A 75 -5.55 -0.24 0.53
CA LEU A 75 -4.91 -1.54 0.37
C LEU A 75 -5.24 -2.14 -1.00
N ILE A 76 -4.22 -2.55 -1.74
CA ILE A 76 -4.34 -3.09 -3.10
C ILE A 76 -3.65 -4.44 -3.20
N HIS A 77 -4.37 -5.46 -3.63
CA HIS A 77 -3.82 -6.77 -3.94
C HIS A 77 -3.74 -6.95 -5.46
N GLY A 78 -2.52 -7.00 -6.00
CA GLY A 78 -2.34 -7.00 -7.45
C GLY A 78 -2.99 -5.76 -8.06
N LYS A 79 -4.07 -5.92 -8.84
CA LYS A 79 -4.88 -4.83 -9.40
C LYS A 79 -6.19 -4.56 -8.65
N LYS A 80 -6.56 -5.41 -7.69
CA LYS A 80 -7.81 -5.32 -6.93
C LYS A 80 -7.65 -4.42 -5.72
N ILE A 81 -8.56 -3.46 -5.54
CA ILE A 81 -8.67 -2.70 -4.29
C ILE A 81 -9.32 -3.61 -3.27
N VAL A 82 -8.60 -3.92 -2.20
CA VAL A 82 -9.10 -4.73 -1.09
C VAL A 82 -9.78 -3.84 -0.06
N LYS A 83 -9.21 -2.65 0.17
CA LYS A 83 -9.80 -1.63 1.03
C LYS A 83 -9.60 -0.25 0.39
N PRO A 84 -10.68 0.47 0.03
CA PRO A 84 -10.57 1.81 -0.52
C PRO A 84 -10.20 2.84 0.56
N ARG A 85 -9.54 3.92 0.16
CA ARG A 85 -9.39 5.11 1.01
C ARG A 85 -10.74 5.83 1.10
N ARG A 86 -11.12 6.27 2.31
CA ARG A 86 -12.29 7.14 2.49
C ARG A 86 -12.01 8.52 1.90
N ARG A 87 -12.96 9.11 1.19
CA ARG A 87 -12.89 10.52 0.80
C ARG A 87 -12.93 11.37 2.07
N LYS A 88 -12.02 12.34 2.16
CA LYS A 88 -12.10 13.39 3.19
C LYS A 88 -13.35 14.23 2.94
#